data_AF-A0A8S1Y2M4-F1
#
_entry.id   AF-A0A8S1Y2M4-F1
#
_cell.length_a   1.000
_cell.length_b   1.000
_cell.length_c   1.000
_cell.angle_alpha   90.00
_cell.angle_beta   90.00
_cell.angle_gamma   90.00
#
_symmetry.space_group_name_H-M   'P 1'
#
loop_
_entity.id
_entity.type
_entity.pdbx_description
1 polymer ?
#
loop_
_entity_poly.entity_id
_entity_poly.type
_entity_poly.pdbx_seq_one_letter_code
_entity_poly.pdbx_strand_id
1 'polypeptide(L)'
;MMNESFYRICFQTLITLCELKLITNQEKLYLKKIVVHQQFQIPENLDINQLSLFFIYYIKKQRRQLEIKNSELLIIDEETDEEQA
;
A
#
# COMPACT_ATOMS: atom_id res chain seq x y z
N MET A 1 -19.11 -4.47 -14.50
CA MET A 1 -19.44 -3.89 -13.17
C MET A 1 -18.14 -3.75 -12.41
N MET A 2 -17.82 -2.56 -11.93
CA MET A 2 -16.70 -2.41 -10.98
C MET A 2 -17.04 -3.31 -9.78
N ASN A 3 -16.08 -4.10 -9.28
CA ASN A 3 -16.34 -5.12 -8.26
C ASN A 3 -16.58 -4.41 -6.91
N GLU A 4 -17.75 -3.78 -6.73
CA GLU A 4 -18.10 -2.90 -5.59
C GLU A 4 -17.83 -3.57 -4.25
N SER A 5 -18.07 -4.88 -4.19
CA SER A 5 -17.74 -5.76 -3.06
C SER A 5 -16.26 -5.69 -2.68
N PHE A 6 -15.34 -5.68 -3.65
CA PHE A 6 -13.91 -5.61 -3.40
C PHE A 6 -13.47 -4.23 -2.89
N TYR A 7 -13.97 -3.14 -3.47
CA TYR A 7 -13.65 -1.81 -2.99
C TYR A 7 -14.15 -1.58 -1.56
N ARG A 8 -15.35 -2.10 -1.24
CA ARG A 8 -15.86 -2.10 0.14
C ARG A 8 -14.93 -2.87 1.07
N ILE A 9 -14.45 -4.06 0.68
CA ILE A 9 -13.47 -4.83 1.44
C ILE A 9 -12.20 -4.00 1.66
N CYS A 10 -11.64 -3.40 0.61
CA CYS A 10 -10.44 -2.57 0.71
C CYS A 10 -10.59 -1.46 1.74
N PHE A 11 -11.66 -0.67 1.65
CA PHE A 11 -11.88 0.44 2.58
C PHE A 11 -12.13 -0.04 4.01
N GLN A 12 -12.86 -1.14 4.20
CA GLN A 12 -13.09 -1.72 5.52
C GLN A 12 -11.77 -2.23 6.12
N THR A 13 -10.94 -2.93 5.35
CA THR A 13 -9.62 -3.38 5.79
C THR A 13 -8.74 -2.19 6.20
N LEU A 14 -8.73 -1.10 5.43
CA LEU A 14 -7.95 0.10 5.80
C LEU A 14 -8.45 0.77 7.09
N ILE A 15 -9.76 0.76 7.34
CA ILE A 15 -10.35 1.25 8.60
C ILE A 15 -9.86 0.37 9.74
N THR A 16 -10.05 -0.94 9.64
CA THR A 16 -9.67 -1.90 10.70
C THR A 16 -8.18 -1.85 11.01
N LEU A 17 -7.31 -1.81 10.00
CA LEU A 17 -5.87 -1.70 10.21
C LEU A 17 -5.48 -0.41 10.96
N CYS A 18 -6.17 0.70 10.67
CA CYS A 18 -5.93 1.98 11.32
C CYS A 18 -6.46 1.99 12.77
N GLU A 19 -7.63 1.40 13.02
CA GLU A 19 -8.20 1.25 14.37
C GLU A 19 -7.32 0.37 15.26
N LEU A 20 -6.74 -0.70 14.69
CA LEU A 20 -5.77 -1.58 15.35
C LEU A 20 -4.37 -0.95 15.47
N LYS A 21 -4.16 0.29 15.01
CA LYS A 21 -2.88 1.01 15.02
C LYS A 21 -1.75 0.29 14.26
N LEU A 22 -2.08 -0.56 13.29
CA LEU A 22 -1.12 -1.25 12.41
C LEU A 22 -0.66 -0.37 11.24
N ILE A 23 -1.44 0.66 10.94
CA ILE A 23 -1.10 1.73 10.00
C ILE A 23 -1.46 3.09 10.64
N THR A 24 -0.75 4.14 10.25
CA THR A 24 -1.06 5.51 10.66
C THR A 24 -2.25 6.09 9.88
N ASN A 25 -2.81 7.22 10.35
CA ASN A 25 -3.83 7.95 9.61
C ASN A 25 -3.32 8.46 8.25
N GLN A 26 -2.05 8.85 8.16
CA GLN A 26 -1.41 9.28 6.91
C GLN A 26 -1.31 8.11 5.92
N GLU A 27 -0.84 6.94 6.38
CA GLU A 27 -0.79 5.73 5.56
C GLU A 27 -2.18 5.29 5.09
N LYS A 28 -3.21 5.37 5.95
CA LYS A 28 -4.59 5.10 5.57
C LYS A 28 -5.04 6.01 4.42
N LEU A 29 -4.78 7.33 4.50
CA LEU A 29 -5.15 8.27 3.44
C LEU A 29 -4.41 7.97 2.13
N TYR A 30 -3.11 7.69 2.21
CA TYR A 30 -2.29 7.30 1.07
C TYR A 30 -2.81 6.02 0.39
N LEU A 31 -3.06 4.96 1.17
CA LEU A 31 -3.59 3.70 0.65
C LEU A 31 -4.99 3.86 0.06
N LYS A 32 -5.86 4.69 0.66
CA LYS A 32 -7.16 5.03 0.06
C LYS A 32 -7.00 5.67 -1.31
N LYS A 33 -6.06 6.61 -1.45
CA LYS A 33 -5.76 7.24 -2.74
C LYS A 33 -5.34 6.19 -3.76
N ILE A 34 -4.45 5.26 -3.40
CA ILE A 34 -4.04 4.16 -4.28
C ILE A 34 -5.25 3.33 -4.71
N VAL A 35 -6.07 2.88 -3.76
CA VAL A 35 -7.27 2.08 -4.05
C VAL A 35 -8.17 2.77 -5.07
N VAL A 36 -8.43 4.06 -4.91
CA VAL A 36 -9.32 4.82 -5.82
C VAL A 36 -8.73 4.97 -7.23
N HIS A 37 -7.42 5.20 -7.34
CA HIS A 37 -6.78 5.50 -8.63
C HIS A 37 -6.38 4.24 -9.40
N GLN A 38 -6.31 3.10 -8.71
CA GLN A 38 -5.83 1.87 -9.32
C GLN A 38 -6.97 1.01 -9.85
N GLN A 39 -6.78 0.56 -11.08
CA GLN A 39 -7.61 -0.49 -11.67
C GLN A 39 -7.08 -1.85 -11.19
N PHE A 40 -7.82 -2.48 -10.28
CA PHE A 40 -7.49 -3.83 -9.84
C PHE A 40 -8.01 -4.86 -10.85
N GLN A 41 -7.11 -5.71 -11.33
CA GLN A 41 -7.48 -6.93 -12.05
C GLN A 41 -7.82 -8.01 -11.03
N ILE A 42 -9.08 -8.05 -10.62
CA ILE A 42 -9.56 -8.95 -9.57
C ILE A 42 -9.99 -10.26 -10.24
N PRO A 43 -9.41 -11.42 -9.88
CA PRO A 43 -9.86 -12.70 -10.41
C PRO A 43 -11.33 -12.96 -10.03
N GLU A 44 -12.12 -13.47 -10.98
CA GLU A 44 -13.59 -13.59 -10.84
C GLU A 44 -14.05 -14.63 -9.81
N ASN A 45 -13.18 -15.57 -9.45
CA ASN A 45 -13.51 -16.73 -8.61
C ASN A 45 -13.01 -16.61 -7.17
N LEU A 46 -12.70 -15.40 -6.69
CA LEU A 46 -12.23 -15.22 -5.32
C LEU A 46 -13.39 -15.06 -4.34
N ASP A 47 -13.34 -15.82 -3.25
CA ASP A 47 -14.20 -15.58 -2.11
C ASP A 47 -13.77 -14.33 -1.30
N ILE A 48 -14.58 -13.92 -0.33
CA ILE A 48 -14.34 -12.72 0.50
C ILE A 48 -13.00 -12.80 1.25
N ASN A 49 -12.64 -13.98 1.76
CA ASN A 49 -11.40 -14.17 2.52
C ASN A 49 -10.20 -14.03 1.58
N GLN A 50 -10.27 -14.60 0.39
CA GLN A 50 -9.25 -14.51 -0.64
C GLN A 50 -9.09 -13.08 -1.16
N LEU A 51 -10.19 -12.35 -1.36
CA LEU A 51 -10.16 -10.93 -1.71
C LEU A 51 -9.48 -10.09 -0.62
N SER A 52 -9.77 -10.38 0.65
CA SER A 52 -9.16 -9.70 1.79
C SER A 52 -7.64 -9.99 1.85
N LEU A 53 -7.24 -11.24 1.68
CA LEU A 53 -5.83 -11.65 1.64
C LEU A 53 -5.09 -11.02 0.47
N PHE A 54 -5.71 -10.97 -0.71
CA PHE A 54 -5.16 -10.32 -1.89
C PHE A 54 -4.86 -8.83 -1.63
N PHE A 55 -5.80 -8.12 -0.98
CA PHE A 55 -5.59 -6.71 -0.64
C PHE A 55 -4.50 -6.52 0.42
N ILE A 56 -4.43 -7.40 1.43
CA ILE A 56 -3.35 -7.35 2.44
C ILE A 56 -1.99 -7.58 1.78
N TYR A 57 -1.88 -8.57 0.89
CA TYR A 57 -0.67 -8.81 0.11
C TYR A 57 -0.28 -7.57 -0.71
N TYR A 58 -1.26 -6.91 -1.33
CA TYR A 58 -1.06 -5.69 -2.08
C TYR A 58 -0.46 -4.56 -1.22
N ILE A 59 -1.00 -4.32 -0.02
CA ILE A 59 -0.46 -3.33 0.92
C ILE A 59 0.99 -3.64 1.29
N LYS A 60 1.29 -4.92 1.60
CA LYS A 60 2.67 -5.34 1.93
C LYS A 60 3.64 -5.07 0.78
N LYS A 61 3.23 -5.35 -0.45
CA LYS A 61 4.04 -5.07 -1.64
C LYS A 61 4.31 -3.57 -1.79
N GLN A 62 3.30 -2.73 -1.60
CA GLN A 62 3.44 -1.28 -1.67
C GLN A 62 4.42 -0.73 -0.62
N ARG A 63 4.33 -1.22 0.63
CA ARG A 63 5.28 -0.85 1.69
C ARG A 63 6.71 -1.23 1.34
N ARG A 64 6.93 -2.46 0.86
CA ARG A 64 8.26 -2.92 0.44
C ARG A 64 8.85 -2.07 -0.69
N GLN A 65 8.02 -1.65 -1.66
CA GLN A 65 8.48 -0.75 -2.73
C GLN A 65 8.89 0.63 -2.22
N LEU A 66 8.18 1.16 -1.22
CA LEU A 66 8.55 2.42 -0.57
C LEU A 66 9.82 2.28 0.26
N GLU A 67 10.00 1.17 0.98
CA GLU A 67 11.24 0.89 1.72
C GLU A 67 12.44 0.83 0.78
N ILE A 68 12.33 0.12 -0.35
CA ILE A 68 13.38 0.04 -1.37
C ILE A 68 13.66 1.44 -1.94
N LYS A 69 12.63 2.17 -2.37
CA LYS A 69 12.81 3.52 -2.92
C LYS A 69 13.44 4.49 -1.91
N ASN A 70 13.05 4.41 -0.65
CA ASN A 70 13.64 5.23 0.40
C ASN A 70 15.07 4.82 0.71
N SER A 71 15.40 3.53 0.64
CA SER A 71 16.79 3.07 0.77
C SER A 71 17.66 3.55 -0.40
N GLU A 72 17.12 3.62 -1.61
CA GLU A 72 17.82 4.20 -2.77
C GLU A 72 18.03 5.72 -2.61
N LEU A 73 17.07 6.44 -2.02
CA LEU A 73 17.23 7.87 -1.72
C LEU A 73 18.28 8.13 -0.62
N LEU A 74 18.38 7.25 0.39
CA LEU A 74 19.42 7.34 1.42
C LEU A 74 20.83 7.14 0.86
N ILE A 75 20.97 6.35 -0.20
CA ILE A 75 22.26 6.16 -0.90
C ILE A 75 22.71 7.45 -1.61
N ILE A 76 21.76 8.29 -2.07
CA ILE A 76 22.08 9.55 -2.75
C ILE A 76 22.62 10.60 -1.76
N ASP A 77 22.19 10.58 -0.49
CA ASP A 77 22.69 11.52 0.54
C ASP A 77 24.14 11.20 0.98
N GLU A 78 24.61 9.95 0.85
CA GLU A 78 25.98 9.56 1.22
C GLU A 78 27.05 9.89 0.16
N GLU A 79 26.67 10.24 -1.08
CA GLU A 79 27.63 10.61 -2.14
C GLU A 79 28.01 12.11 -2.16
N THR A 80 27.60 12.89 -1.15
CA THR A 80 27.88 14.35 -1.08
C THR A 80 28.81 14.81 0.05
N ASP A 81 29.48 13.91 0.75
CA ASP A 81 30.62 14.23 1.61
C ASP A 81 31.89 13.61 1.02
N GLU A 82 32.56 14.34 0.12
CA GLU A 82 34.02 14.53 0.11
C GLU A 82 34.48 15.32 -1.14
N GLU A 83 35.51 16.15 -0.91
CA GLU A 83 36.29 16.95 -1.87
C GLU A 83 35.75 18.34 -2.26
N GLN A 84 36.13 19.35 -1.47
CA GLN A 84 37.25 20.20 -1.88
C GLN A 84 37.92 20.87 -0.67
N ALA A 85 39.22 20.62 -0.55
CA ALA A 85 40.17 21.12 0.42
C ALA A 85 40.47 22.63 0.26
#